data_AF-X1QNI6-F1
#
_entry.id   AF-X1QNI6-F1
#
_cell.length_a   1.000
_cell.length_b   1.000
_cell.length_c   1.000
_cell.angle_alpha   90.00
_cell.angle_beta   90.00
_cell.angle_gamma   90.00
#
_symmetry.space_group_name_H-M   'P 1'
#
loop_
_entity.id
_entity.type
_entity.pdbx_description
1 polymer ?
#
loop_
_entity_poly.entity_id
_entity_poly.type
_entity_poly.pdbx_seq_one_letter_code
_entity_poly.pdbx_strand_id
1 'polypeptide(L)'
;MLGLKPDDQAMPISLQKAKEESIDIKFKITDFIADHPNTIKIMLADQEGKKIHLQAISVGGGLIEIKKIEEFSLSICGDFYETLLFCSGITSKEAEKIVEQIKKKIKEIAYIDLSENSKQGQGIIDIKSSSKLSPSKILWLQKLKNILYIRQF
;
A
#
# COMPACT_ATOMS: atom_id res chain seq x y z
N MET A 1 11.41 1.52 8.17
CA MET A 1 12.16 2.06 7.03
C MET A 1 13.06 3.16 7.55
N LEU A 2 14.24 3.32 6.96
CA LEU A 2 15.29 4.26 7.39
C LEU A 2 14.95 5.75 7.21
N GLY A 3 13.81 6.09 6.59
CA GLY A 3 13.40 7.48 6.36
C GLY A 3 14.29 8.27 5.38
N LEU A 4 15.21 7.61 4.68
CA LEU A 4 16.14 8.22 3.75
C LEU A 4 15.41 8.67 2.48
N LYS A 5 15.75 9.87 2.00
CA LYS A 5 15.32 10.35 0.69
C LYS A 5 16.25 9.84 -0.41
N PRO A 6 15.81 9.77 -1.68
CA PRO A 6 16.65 9.32 -2.79
C PRO A 6 17.95 10.12 -2.98
N ASP A 7 17.96 11.39 -2.59
CA ASP A 7 19.09 12.32 -2.66
C ASP A 7 19.92 12.41 -1.36
N ASP A 8 19.59 11.59 -0.35
CA ASP A 8 20.30 11.56 0.92
C ASP A 8 21.73 11.02 0.74
N GLN A 9 22.72 11.71 1.32
CA GLN A 9 24.13 11.30 1.27
C GLN A 9 24.38 9.92 1.89
N ALA A 10 23.46 9.44 2.73
CA ALA A 10 23.52 8.11 3.33
C ALA A 10 23.02 6.99 2.39
N MET A 11 22.44 7.30 1.23
CA MET A 11 21.94 6.29 0.29
C MET A 11 22.99 5.24 -0.11
N PRO A 12 24.26 5.59 -0.41
CA PRO A 12 25.31 4.61 -0.73
C PRO A 12 25.59 3.60 0.39
N ILE A 13 25.34 3.99 1.65
CA ILE A 13 25.56 3.15 2.84
C ILE A 13 24.24 2.66 3.47
N SER A 14 23.13 2.78 2.75
CA SER A 14 21.79 2.46 3.27
C SER A 14 21.64 1.01 3.73
N LEU A 15 22.25 0.04 3.03
CA LEU A 15 22.24 -1.37 3.42
C LEU A 15 22.98 -1.62 4.74
N GLN A 16 24.07 -0.90 4.99
CA GLN A 16 24.78 -0.96 6.26
C GLN A 16 23.90 -0.38 7.38
N LYS A 17 23.31 0.79 7.17
CA LYS A 17 22.38 1.41 8.13
C LYS A 17 21.18 0.52 8.44
N ALA A 18 20.62 -0.16 7.43
CA ALA A 18 19.54 -1.13 7.62
C ALA A 18 19.96 -2.21 8.62
N LYS A 19 21.17 -2.78 8.45
CA LYS A 19 21.71 -3.78 9.36
C LYS A 19 21.92 -3.25 10.78
N GLU A 20 22.40 -2.01 10.92
CA GLU A 20 22.55 -1.33 12.22
C GLU A 20 21.20 -1.15 12.93
N GLU A 21 20.12 -0.92 12.17
CA GLU A 21 18.74 -0.89 12.67
C GLU A 21 18.08 -2.28 12.77
N SER A 22 18.86 -3.37 12.68
CA SER A 22 18.39 -4.76 12.74
C SER A 22 17.38 -5.13 11.63
N ILE A 23 17.47 -4.48 10.47
CA ILE A 23 16.72 -4.79 9.26
C ILE A 23 17.61 -5.63 8.33
N ASP A 24 17.26 -6.90 8.15
CA ASP A 24 17.92 -7.80 7.19
C ASP A 24 17.28 -7.66 5.80
N ILE A 25 18.11 -7.42 4.78
CA ILE A 25 17.68 -7.27 3.38
C ILE A 25 18.38 -8.32 2.54
N LYS A 26 17.60 -9.16 1.86
CA LYS A 26 18.10 -10.22 0.98
C LYS A 26 17.57 -10.02 -0.43
N PHE A 27 18.48 -10.00 -1.39
CA PHE A 27 18.14 -9.98 -2.81
C PHE A 27 18.22 -11.40 -3.36
N LYS A 28 17.14 -11.84 -4.04
CA LYS A 28 17.10 -13.13 -4.73
C LYS A 28 16.66 -12.90 -6.17
N ILE A 29 17.52 -13.27 -7.11
CA ILE A 29 17.16 -13.35 -8.52
C ILE A 29 16.58 -14.74 -8.74
N THR A 30 15.36 -14.79 -9.27
CA THR A 30 14.66 -16.05 -9.53
C THR A 30 13.81 -15.86 -10.77
N ASP A 31 13.66 -16.91 -11.56
CA ASP A 31 12.70 -16.93 -12.64
C ASP A 31 11.30 -17.09 -12.06
N PHE A 32 10.35 -16.29 -12.57
CA PHE A 32 8.93 -16.42 -12.29
C PHE A 32 8.14 -15.82 -13.45
N ILE A 33 6.89 -16.25 -13.60
CA ILE A 33 5.98 -15.65 -14.58
C ILE A 33 5.66 -14.22 -14.14
N ALA A 34 6.05 -13.26 -14.97
CA ALA A 34 5.89 -11.84 -14.74
C ALA A 34 5.30 -11.18 -15.99
N ASP A 35 4.35 -10.26 -15.79
CA ASP A 35 3.70 -9.54 -16.88
C ASP A 35 4.58 -8.41 -17.45
N HIS A 36 5.65 -8.03 -16.73
CA HIS A 36 6.59 -6.98 -17.12
C HIS A 36 8.04 -7.38 -16.77
N PRO A 37 9.04 -7.08 -17.62
CA PRO A 37 10.44 -7.46 -17.39
C PRO A 37 11.04 -6.90 -16.09
N ASN A 38 10.59 -5.72 -15.67
CA ASN A 38 11.05 -5.08 -14.43
C ASN A 38 10.13 -5.34 -13.23
N THR A 39 9.48 -6.51 -13.18
CA THR A 39 8.64 -6.89 -12.04
C THR A 39 9.51 -7.30 -10.86
N ILE A 40 9.19 -6.76 -9.69
CA ILE A 40 9.86 -7.04 -8.42
C ILE A 40 8.83 -7.61 -7.46
N LYS A 41 9.18 -8.70 -6.79
CA LYS A 41 8.42 -9.23 -5.64
C LYS A 41 9.14 -8.89 -4.36
N ILE A 42 8.42 -8.31 -3.42
CA ILE A 42 8.94 -7.91 -2.12
C ILE A 42 8.21 -8.72 -1.06
N MET A 43 8.96 -9.35 -0.16
CA MET A 43 8.41 -9.99 1.03
C MET A 43 8.98 -9.26 2.24
N LEU A 44 8.10 -8.62 3.00
CA LEU A 44 8.42 -7.98 4.27
C LEU A 44 8.05 -8.97 5.38
N ALA A 45 8.89 -9.07 6.40
CA ALA A 45 8.59 -9.85 7.59
C ALA A 45 8.90 -9.02 8.83
N ASP A 46 8.02 -9.06 9.83
CA ASP A 46 8.32 -8.48 11.14
C ASP A 46 9.05 -9.48 12.06
N GLN A 47 9.39 -9.03 13.27
CA GLN A 47 10.10 -9.86 14.26
C GLN A 47 9.26 -11.03 14.78
N GLU A 48 7.92 -10.94 14.67
CA GLU A 48 6.99 -12.02 15.04
C GLU A 48 6.80 -13.02 13.89
N GLY A 49 7.40 -12.77 12.73
CA GLY A 49 7.35 -13.62 11.55
C GLY A 49 6.12 -13.40 10.68
N LYS A 50 5.29 -12.38 10.96
CA LYS A 50 4.19 -12.00 10.08
C LYS A 50 4.77 -11.44 8.79
N LYS A 51 4.27 -11.96 7.66
CA LYS A 51 4.76 -11.61 6.33
C LYS A 51 3.75 -10.76 5.59
N ILE A 52 4.27 -9.84 4.78
CA ILE A 52 3.50 -9.13 3.76
C ILE A 52 4.20 -9.28 2.41
N HIS A 53 3.46 -9.63 1.36
CA HIS A 53 3.95 -9.73 -0.02
C HIS A 53 3.47 -8.55 -0.85
N LEU A 54 4.37 -7.99 -1.65
CA LEU A 54 4.07 -6.95 -2.62
C LEU A 54 4.61 -7.34 -3.98
N GLN A 55 3.92 -6.89 -5.03
CA GLN A 55 4.43 -6.90 -6.39
C GLN A 55 4.49 -5.46 -6.90
N ALA A 56 5.63 -5.08 -7.45
CA ALA A 56 5.86 -3.75 -7.99
C ALA A 56 6.53 -3.86 -9.37
N ILE A 57 6.41 -2.79 -10.15
CA ILE A 57 7.04 -2.66 -11.46
C ILE A 57 7.91 -1.41 -11.44
N SER A 58 9.19 -1.55 -11.82
CA SER A 58 10.02 -0.39 -12.15
C SER A 58 9.71 0.08 -13.57
N VAL A 59 9.13 1.26 -13.69
CA VAL A 59 8.74 1.87 -14.97
C VAL A 59 9.88 2.69 -15.59
N GLY A 60 11.05 2.73 -14.94
CA GLY A 60 12.21 3.51 -15.37
C GLY A 60 12.25 4.91 -14.76
N GLY A 61 13.41 5.57 -14.81
CA GLY A 61 13.58 6.92 -14.28
C GLY A 61 13.49 7.05 -12.75
N GLY A 62 13.64 5.93 -12.02
CA GLY A 62 13.53 5.89 -10.55
C GLY A 62 12.10 5.74 -10.02
N LEU A 63 11.10 5.65 -10.90
CA LEU A 63 9.70 5.46 -10.53
C LEU A 63 9.36 3.97 -10.35
N ILE A 64 8.60 3.68 -9.30
CA ILE A 64 8.08 2.35 -8.97
C ILE A 64 6.56 2.45 -8.87
N GLU A 65 5.87 1.52 -9.52
CA GLU A 65 4.43 1.32 -9.34
C GLU A 65 4.20 0.06 -8.50
N ILE A 66 3.49 0.17 -7.37
CA ILE A 66 3.00 -0.99 -6.62
C ILE A 66 1.73 -1.49 -7.30
N LYS A 67 1.77 -2.72 -7.81
CA LYS A 67 0.63 -3.38 -8.50
C LYS A 67 -0.19 -4.28 -7.59
N LYS A 68 0.41 -4.78 -6.52
CA LYS A 68 -0.22 -5.79 -5.68
C LYS A 68 0.27 -5.73 -4.24
N ILE A 69 -0.64 -5.91 -3.29
CA ILE A 69 -0.37 -6.19 -1.88
C ILE A 69 -1.16 -7.46 -1.53
N GLU A 70 -0.46 -8.52 -1.14
CA GLU A 70 -1.02 -9.88 -1.00
C GLU A 70 -1.76 -10.34 -2.27
N GLU A 71 -3.05 -10.66 -2.18
CA GLU A 71 -3.90 -10.96 -3.32
C GLU A 71 -4.52 -9.73 -3.99
N PHE A 72 -4.47 -8.56 -3.34
CA PHE A 72 -5.20 -7.36 -3.76
C PHE A 72 -4.42 -6.59 -4.81
N SER A 73 -5.05 -6.38 -5.97
CA SER A 73 -4.52 -5.57 -7.07
C SER A 73 -4.85 -4.10 -6.84
N LEU A 74 -3.83 -3.25 -6.93
CA LEU A 74 -3.92 -1.79 -6.77
C LEU A 74 -2.90 -1.10 -7.70
N SER A 75 -2.92 0.23 -7.79
CA SER A 75 -1.93 0.98 -8.56
C SER A 75 -1.47 2.18 -7.73
N ILE A 76 -0.29 2.10 -7.13
CA ILE A 76 0.31 3.22 -6.39
C ILE A 76 1.58 3.65 -7.10
N CYS A 77 1.59 4.87 -7.62
CA CYS A 77 2.71 5.45 -8.37
C CYS A 77 3.45 6.56 -7.60
N GLY A 78 2.95 6.97 -6.44
CA GLY A 78 3.50 8.09 -5.66
C GLY A 78 3.16 9.48 -6.21
N ASP A 79 2.13 9.56 -7.06
CA ASP A 79 1.57 10.77 -7.67
C ASP A 79 0.38 11.35 -6.88
N PHE A 80 -0.17 10.59 -5.92
CA PHE A 80 -1.21 11.02 -5.00
C PHE A 80 -0.77 10.84 -3.54
N TYR A 81 -1.48 11.53 -2.64
CA TYR A 81 -1.51 11.09 -1.24
C TYR A 81 -2.42 9.88 -1.14
N GLU A 82 -1.89 8.78 -0.62
CA GLU A 82 -2.59 7.50 -0.57
C GLU A 82 -3.12 7.26 0.84
N THR A 83 -4.40 6.89 0.97
CA THR A 83 -4.96 6.40 2.22
C THR A 83 -5.58 5.02 2.02
N LEU A 84 -4.87 3.99 2.47
CA LEU A 84 -5.29 2.60 2.43
C LEU A 84 -6.17 2.26 3.63
N LEU A 85 -7.35 1.69 3.35
CA LEU A 85 -8.24 1.11 4.34
C LEU A 85 -8.28 -0.40 4.13
N PHE A 86 -7.79 -1.14 5.12
CA PHE A 86 -7.84 -2.59 5.14
C PHE A 86 -9.15 -3.03 5.79
N CYS A 87 -9.93 -3.81 5.06
CA CYS A 87 -11.27 -4.24 5.43
C CYS A 87 -11.30 -5.74 5.70
N SER A 88 -12.12 -6.17 6.66
CA SER A 88 -12.31 -7.58 7.01
C SER A 88 -13.75 -7.86 7.41
N GLY A 89 -14.27 -9.04 7.06
CA GLY A 89 -15.68 -9.38 7.24
C GLY A 89 -16.63 -8.54 6.37
N ILE A 90 -16.18 -8.09 5.19
CA ILE A 90 -16.98 -7.30 4.25
C ILE A 90 -17.49 -8.12 3.07
N THR A 91 -18.72 -7.84 2.64
CA THR A 91 -19.23 -8.25 1.33
C THR A 91 -18.97 -7.18 0.27
N SER A 92 -19.03 -7.55 -1.01
CA SER A 92 -18.88 -6.63 -2.13
C SER A 92 -19.82 -5.42 -2.05
N LYS A 93 -21.08 -5.67 -1.70
CA LYS A 93 -22.09 -4.62 -1.55
C LYS A 93 -21.78 -3.66 -0.40
N GLU A 94 -21.19 -4.15 0.68
CA GLU A 94 -20.76 -3.31 1.80
C GLU A 94 -19.53 -2.48 1.45
N ALA A 95 -18.57 -3.05 0.72
CA ALA A 95 -17.38 -2.35 0.23
C ALA A 95 -17.78 -1.19 -0.68
N GLU A 96 -18.64 -1.44 -1.68
CA GLU A 96 -19.20 -0.41 -2.56
C GLU A 96 -19.91 0.70 -1.77
N LYS A 97 -20.73 0.33 -0.79
CA LYS A 97 -21.44 1.28 0.07
C LYS A 97 -20.47 2.13 0.91
N ILE A 98 -19.35 1.56 1.36
CA ILE A 98 -18.30 2.31 2.06
C ILE A 98 -17.65 3.31 1.08
N VAL A 99 -17.28 2.87 -0.11
CA VAL A 99 -16.70 3.72 -1.17
C VAL A 99 -17.64 4.90 -1.50
N GLU A 100 -18.94 4.67 -1.65
CA GLU A 100 -19.91 5.74 -1.89
C GLU A 100 -19.99 6.76 -0.74
N GLN A 101 -19.98 6.28 0.51
CA GLN A 101 -19.98 7.16 1.67
C GLN A 101 -18.72 8.03 1.72
N ILE A 102 -17.57 7.44 1.40
CA ILE A 102 -16.29 8.13 1.33
C ILE A 102 -16.33 9.23 0.26
N LYS A 103 -16.77 8.91 -0.97
CA LYS A 103 -16.91 9.87 -2.07
C LYS A 103 -17.85 11.04 -1.74
N LYS A 104 -18.93 10.78 -0.99
CA LYS A 104 -19.87 11.82 -0.55
C LYS A 104 -19.29 12.73 0.54
N LYS A 105 -18.45 12.19 1.42
CA LYS A 105 -17.96 12.90 2.61
C LYS A 105 -16.65 13.66 2.38
N ILE A 106 -15.75 13.13 1.57
CA ILE A 106 -14.39 13.65 1.36
C ILE A 106 -14.30 14.19 -0.06
N LYS A 107 -14.12 15.49 -0.21
CA LYS A 107 -14.16 16.19 -1.50
C LYS A 107 -12.83 16.19 -2.25
N GLU A 108 -11.74 15.93 -1.54
CA GLU A 108 -10.36 15.98 -2.06
C GLU A 108 -9.95 14.71 -2.81
N ILE A 109 -10.87 13.75 -2.93
CA ILE A 109 -10.63 12.48 -3.61
C ILE A 109 -10.54 12.73 -5.11
N ALA A 110 -9.43 12.29 -5.69
CA ALA A 110 -9.25 12.19 -7.13
C ALA A 110 -9.78 10.84 -7.63
N TYR A 111 -9.34 9.74 -7.01
CA TYR A 111 -9.69 8.38 -7.40
C TYR A 111 -9.85 7.48 -6.17
N ILE A 112 -10.54 6.35 -6.36
CA ILE A 112 -10.58 5.28 -5.36
C ILE A 112 -10.42 3.96 -6.10
N ASP A 113 -9.43 3.18 -5.70
CA ASP A 113 -9.31 1.79 -6.10
C ASP A 113 -9.90 0.89 -5.01
N LEU A 114 -10.75 -0.05 -5.41
CA LEU A 114 -11.28 -1.09 -4.53
C LEU A 114 -10.80 -2.43 -5.04
N SER A 115 -10.13 -3.18 -4.19
CA SER A 115 -9.75 -4.57 -4.44
C SER A 115 -10.25 -5.43 -3.30
N GLU A 116 -10.94 -6.52 -3.62
CA GLU A 116 -11.58 -7.35 -2.61
C GLU A 116 -11.52 -8.84 -2.95
N ASN A 117 -11.57 -9.64 -1.91
CA ASN A 117 -11.67 -11.08 -1.96
C ASN A 117 -12.97 -11.48 -1.25
N SER A 118 -14.08 -11.46 -1.99
CA SER A 118 -15.42 -11.71 -1.43
C SER A 118 -15.55 -13.07 -0.75
N LYS A 119 -14.74 -14.06 -1.14
CA LYS A 119 -14.74 -15.40 -0.52
C LYS A 119 -14.16 -15.37 0.90
N GLN A 120 -13.14 -14.54 1.13
CA GLN A 120 -12.52 -14.37 2.45
C GLN A 120 -13.09 -13.18 3.23
N GLY A 121 -13.95 -12.38 2.59
CA GLY A 121 -14.54 -11.18 3.17
C GLY A 121 -13.51 -10.10 3.47
N GLN A 122 -12.43 -10.01 2.69
CA GLN A 122 -11.35 -9.05 2.89
C GLN A 122 -11.26 -8.08 1.72
N GLY A 123 -10.71 -6.89 1.95
CA GLY A 123 -10.47 -5.94 0.88
C GLY A 123 -9.57 -4.78 1.27
N ILE A 124 -9.09 -4.08 0.26
CA ILE A 124 -8.34 -2.84 0.39
C ILE A 124 -9.08 -1.76 -0.41
N ILE A 125 -9.38 -0.66 0.25
CA ILE A 125 -9.83 0.58 -0.40
C ILE A 125 -8.66 1.53 -0.38
N ASP A 126 -8.16 1.90 -1.55
CA ASP A 126 -7.12 2.89 -1.72
C ASP A 126 -7.73 4.22 -2.12
N ILE A 127 -7.65 5.21 -1.24
CA ILE A 127 -8.14 6.57 -1.49
C ILE A 127 -6.97 7.42 -1.99
N LYS A 128 -7.06 7.85 -3.25
CA LYS A 128 -6.12 8.78 -3.89
C LYS A 128 -6.63 10.19 -3.76
N SER A 129 -5.93 11.03 -2.99
CA SER A 129 -6.31 12.43 -2.81
C SER A 129 -5.21 13.41 -3.24
N SER A 130 -5.63 14.60 -3.66
CA SER A 130 -4.72 15.69 -4.05
C SER A 130 -3.97 16.31 -2.86
N SER A 131 -4.40 16.02 -1.64
CA SER A 131 -3.80 16.48 -0.40
C SER A 131 -3.96 15.44 0.70
N LYS A 132 -3.10 15.52 1.72
CA LYS A 132 -3.18 14.68 2.91
C LYS A 132 -4.54 14.84 3.60
N LEU A 133 -5.22 13.74 3.88
CA LEU A 133 -6.48 13.74 4.63
C LEU A 133 -6.25 14.21 6.07
N SER A 134 -7.08 15.16 6.50
CA SER A 134 -7.02 15.72 7.86
C SER A 134 -7.27 14.65 8.93
N PRO A 135 -6.75 14.83 10.16
CA PRO A 135 -6.98 13.90 11.26
C PRO A 135 -8.47 13.64 11.54
N SER A 136 -9.32 14.65 11.38
CA SER A 136 -10.78 14.52 11.52
C SER A 136 -11.41 13.58 10.50
N LYS A 137 -10.89 13.53 9.27
CA LYS A 137 -11.36 12.60 8.23
C LYS A 137 -10.85 11.19 8.50
N ILE A 138 -9.60 11.03 8.90
CA ILE A 138 -9.05 9.73 9.32
C ILE A 138 -9.87 9.15 10.49
N LEU A 139 -10.16 9.97 11.51
CA LEU A 139 -11.00 9.54 12.63
C LEU A 139 -12.41 9.17 12.19
N TRP A 140 -12.96 9.84 11.18
CA TRP A 140 -14.25 9.46 10.61
C TRP A 140 -14.19 8.13 9.86
N LEU A 141 -13.15 7.89 9.05
CA LEU A 141 -12.94 6.61 8.36
C LEU A 141 -12.79 5.45 9.35
N GLN A 142 -12.10 5.65 10.47
CA GLN A 142 -11.94 4.66 11.53
C GLN A 142 -13.26 4.25 12.19
N LYS A 143 -14.31 5.09 12.11
CA LYS A 143 -15.64 4.79 12.65
C LYS A 143 -16.51 3.98 11.68
N LEU A 144 -16.07 3.81 10.43
CA LEU A 144 -16.77 2.96 9.49
C LEU A 144 -16.64 1.50 9.93
N LYS A 145 -17.73 0.74 9.79
CA LYS A 145 -17.73 -0.68 10.15
C LYS A 145 -16.75 -1.45 9.27
N ASN A 146 -16.19 -2.51 9.83
CA ASN A 146 -15.36 -3.49 9.13
C ASN A 146 -14.03 -2.95 8.59
N ILE A 147 -13.62 -1.74 9.00
CA ILE A 147 -12.27 -1.22 8.78
C ILE A 147 -11.38 -1.73 9.90
N LEU A 148 -10.39 -2.56 9.55
CA LEU A 148 -9.45 -3.14 10.50
C LEU A 148 -8.30 -2.18 10.79
N TYR A 149 -7.76 -1.57 9.74
CA TYR A 149 -6.58 -0.72 9.83
C TYR A 149 -6.58 0.34 8.74
N ILE A 150 -6.03 1.51 9.04
CA ILE A 150 -5.88 2.60 8.08
C ILE A 150 -4.42 3.03 8.05
N ARG A 151 -3.86 3.16 6.85
CA ARG A 151 -2.53 3.69 6.62
C ARG A 151 -2.59 4.82 5.61
N GLN A 152 -2.00 5.95 5.94
CA GLN A 152 -1.84 7.08 5.03
C GLN A 152 -0.36 7.39 4.85
N PHE A 153 0.05 7.72 3.63
CA PHE A 153 1.43 8.10 3.29
C PHE A 153 1.47 9.14 2.16
#